data_AF-A0A957DAQ3-F1
#
_entry.id   AF-A0A957DAQ3-F1
#
_cell.length_a   1.000
_cell.length_b   1.000
_cell.length_c   1.000
_cell.angle_alpha   90.00
_cell.angle_beta   90.00
_cell.angle_gamma   90.00
#
_symmetry.space_group_name_H-M   'P 1'
#
loop_
_entity.id
_entity.type
_entity.pdbx_description
1 polymer ?
#
loop_
_entity_poly.entity_id
_entity_poly.type
_entity_poly.pdbx_seq_one_letter_code
_entity_poly.pdbx_strand_id
1 'polypeptide(L)'
;WETAVRETHEETGLQITPIHLSGVYLYDAQNHLTFTFTADITGGSLTPGPEAAEFAYFTPGEEPPNSVQQHIERVQDAIAPGDVTRFKKQPGPELVIGNQ
;
A
#
# COMPACT_ATOMS: atom_id res chain seq x y z
N TRP A 1 -1.02 3.53 -14.40
CA TRP A 1 -0.74 3.94 -13.01
C TRP A 1 -1.16 5.38 -12.72
N GLU A 2 -1.88 6.06 -13.63
CA GLU A 2 -2.43 7.41 -13.39
C GLU A 2 -3.31 7.47 -12.14
N THR A 3 -4.14 6.45 -11.92
CA THR A 3 -4.92 6.30 -10.68
C THR A 3 -4.04 6.33 -9.45
N ALA A 4 -2.95 5.55 -9.39
CA ALA A 4 -2.07 5.52 -8.21
C ALA A 4 -1.45 6.90 -7.92
N VAL A 5 -1.08 7.64 -8.96
CA VAL A 5 -0.56 9.01 -8.84
C VAL A 5 -1.64 9.96 -8.32
N ARG A 6 -2.85 9.90 -8.88
CA ARG A 6 -3.98 10.75 -8.46
C ARG A 6 -4.40 10.47 -7.02
N GLU A 7 -4.68 9.21 -6.68
CA GLU A 7 -5.13 8.81 -5.33
C GLU A 7 -4.08 9.17 -4.27
N THR A 8 -2.79 8.91 -4.55
CA THR A 8 -1.72 9.29 -3.60
C THR A 8 -1.74 10.79 -3.32
N HIS A 9 -1.93 11.62 -4.36
CA HIS A 9 -2.02 13.06 -4.19
C HIS A 9 -3.31 13.49 -3.46
N GLU A 10 -4.46 12.90 -3.81
CA GLU A 10 -5.75 13.23 -3.19
C GLU A 10 -5.81 12.84 -1.71
N GLU A 11 -5.29 11.67 -1.34
CA GLU A 11 -5.35 11.16 0.03
C GLU A 11 -4.22 11.70 0.92
N THR A 12 -3.03 11.95 0.36
CA THR A 12 -1.83 12.29 1.16
C THR A 12 -1.23 13.65 0.87
N GLY A 13 -1.55 14.28 -0.27
CA GLY A 13 -0.89 15.49 -0.76
C GLY A 13 0.51 15.28 -1.37
N LEU A 14 0.99 14.05 -1.45
CA LEU A 14 2.28 13.73 -2.07
C LEU A 14 2.16 13.60 -3.59
N GLN A 15 3.19 14.07 -4.29
CA GLN A 15 3.40 13.80 -5.70
C GLN A 15 4.41 12.67 -5.84
N ILE A 16 4.09 11.68 -6.66
CA ILE A 16 4.92 10.49 -6.83
C ILE A 16 5.20 10.17 -8.30
N THR A 17 6.32 9.49 -8.54
CA THR A 17 6.61 8.80 -9.80
C THR A 17 6.69 7.30 -9.55
N PRO A 18 5.73 6.49 -10.04
CA PRO A 18 5.81 5.03 -9.94
C PRO A 18 7.06 4.50 -10.64
N ILE A 19 7.79 3.61 -9.95
CA ILE A 19 9.04 3.00 -10.43
C ILE A 19 8.75 1.59 -10.96
N HIS A 20 8.05 0.77 -10.16
CA HIS A 20 7.79 -0.63 -10.48
C HIS A 20 6.41 -1.07 -9.99
N LEU A 21 5.77 -1.96 -10.75
CA LEU A 21 4.61 -2.72 -10.27
C LEU A 21 5.13 -3.86 -9.39
N SER A 22 5.23 -3.62 -8.08
CA SER A 22 5.79 -4.58 -7.14
C SER A 22 4.88 -5.77 -6.88
N GLY A 23 3.55 -5.59 -6.96
CA GLY A 23 2.64 -6.70 -6.77
C GLY A 23 1.22 -6.50 -7.28
N VAL A 24 0.55 -7.63 -7.55
CA VAL A 24 -0.86 -7.75 -7.90
C VAL A 24 -1.50 -8.77 -6.97
N TYR A 25 -2.52 -8.34 -6.22
CA TYR A 25 -3.15 -9.13 -5.17
C TYR A 25 -4.63 -9.29 -5.45
N LEU A 26 -5.11 -10.54 -5.47
CA LEU A 26 -6.52 -10.88 -5.59
C LEU A 26 -7.10 -11.17 -4.21
N TYR A 27 -8.21 -10.54 -3.84
CA TYR A 27 -8.92 -10.90 -2.61
C TYR A 27 -9.77 -12.17 -2.78
N ASP A 28 -9.69 -13.08 -1.81
CA ASP A 28 -10.35 -14.39 -1.93
C ASP A 28 -11.89 -14.30 -1.91
N ALA A 29 -12.45 -13.35 -1.16
CA ALA A 29 -13.90 -13.21 -0.94
C ALA A 29 -14.55 -12.12 -1.81
N GLN A 30 -13.76 -11.35 -2.55
CA GLN A 30 -14.23 -10.19 -3.31
C GLN A 30 -13.58 -10.20 -4.70
N ASN A 31 -14.30 -9.74 -5.72
CA ASN A 31 -13.74 -9.58 -7.08
C ASN A 31 -12.86 -8.32 -7.17
N HIS A 32 -11.88 -8.20 -6.27
CA HIS A 32 -11.01 -7.04 -6.13
C HIS A 32 -9.57 -7.42 -6.43
N LEU A 33 -8.95 -6.65 -7.33
CA LEU A 33 -7.52 -6.71 -7.63
C LEU A 33 -6.87 -5.44 -7.12
N THR A 34 -5.88 -5.60 -6.25
CA THR A 34 -5.03 -4.50 -5.79
C THR A 34 -3.71 -4.51 -6.55
N PHE A 35 -3.37 -3.37 -7.15
CA PHE A 35 -2.08 -3.14 -7.78
C PHE A 35 -1.23 -2.28 -6.85
N THR A 36 -0.05 -2.78 -6.47
CA THR A 36 0.89 -2.09 -5.59
C THR A 36 2.10 -1.66 -6.39
N PHE A 37 2.50 -0.40 -6.23
CA PHE A 37 3.65 0.19 -6.90
C PHE A 37 4.67 0.65 -5.86
N THR A 38 5.94 0.46 -6.13
CA THR A 38 6.99 1.28 -5.51
C THR A 38 7.08 2.60 -6.28
N ALA A 39 7.35 3.70 -5.57
CA ALA A 39 7.37 5.02 -6.17
C ALA A 39 8.35 5.94 -5.45
N ASP A 40 8.94 6.88 -6.19
CA ASP A 40 9.69 7.99 -5.61
C ASP A 40 8.73 9.15 -5.29
N ILE A 41 8.91 9.77 -4.13
CA ILE A 41 8.27 11.04 -3.80
C ILE A 41 9.02 12.13 -4.57
N THR A 42 8.32 12.82 -5.46
CA THR A 42 8.91 13.87 -6.32
C THR A 42 8.49 15.28 -5.91
N GLY A 43 7.54 15.40 -4.99
CA GLY A 43 7.07 16.69 -4.47
C GLY A 43 5.87 16.55 -3.55
N GLY A 44 5.28 17.71 -3.20
CA GLY A 44 4.17 17.78 -2.27
C GLY A 44 4.59 17.63 -0.80
N SER A 45 3.58 17.58 0.07
CA SER A 45 3.74 17.44 1.52
C SER A 45 2.59 16.64 2.09
N LEU A 46 2.87 15.79 3.07
CA LEU A 46 1.85 15.04 3.80
C LEU A 46 0.81 16.01 4.40
N THR A 47 -0.42 15.89 3.95
CA THR A 47 -1.52 16.79 4.31
C THR A 47 -2.72 15.96 4.78
N PRO A 48 -3.09 16.02 6.08
CA PRO A 48 -4.27 15.33 6.60
C PRO A 48 -5.55 15.70 5.84
N GLY A 49 -6.49 14.76 5.77
CA GLY A 49 -7.73 14.90 5.04
C GLY A 49 -8.86 14.04 5.63
N PRO A 50 -9.99 13.93 4.92
CA PRO A 50 -11.14 13.14 5.38
C PRO A 50 -10.82 11.66 5.65
N GLU A 51 -9.81 11.12 4.97
CA GLU A 51 -9.44 9.70 5.01
C GLU A 51 -8.26 9.40 5.94
N ALA A 52 -7.46 10.42 6.30
CA ALA A 52 -6.30 10.28 7.17
C ALA A 52 -6.14 11.49 8.08
N ALA A 53 -6.26 11.26 9.39
CA ALA A 53 -6.10 12.31 10.41
C ALA A 53 -4.63 12.68 10.65
N GLU A 54 -3.71 11.73 10.47
CA GLU A 54 -2.28 11.88 10.76
C GLU A 54 -1.44 11.02 9.80
N PHE A 55 -0.18 11.41 9.61
CA PHE A 55 0.78 10.68 8.80
C PHE A 55 2.12 10.55 9.54
N ALA A 56 2.79 9.42 9.31
CA ALA A 56 4.15 9.17 9.73
C ALA A 56 4.84 8.23 8.73
N TYR A 57 6.17 8.29 8.69
CA TYR A 57 7.00 7.37 7.94
C TYR A 57 7.52 6.28 8.86
N PHE A 58 7.54 5.04 8.37
CA PHE A 58 8.00 3.88 9.11
C PHE A 58 9.01 3.11 8.27
N THR A 59 10.05 2.59 8.92
CA THR A 59 10.91 1.57 8.31
C THR A 59 10.10 0.29 8.15
N PRO A 60 10.30 -0.50 7.08
CA PRO A 60 9.65 -1.80 6.97
C PRO A 60 9.95 -2.70 8.18
N GLY A 61 8.91 -3.26 8.78
CA GLY A 61 8.98 -4.03 10.03
C GLY A 61 8.82 -3.20 11.31
N GLU A 62 8.75 -1.87 11.21
CA GLU A 62 8.47 -0.94 12.32
C GLU A 62 7.08 -0.29 12.20
N GLU A 63 6.19 -0.88 11.39
CA GLU A 63 4.83 -0.39 11.23
C GLU A 63 4.04 -0.47 12.56
N PRO A 64 3.06 0.42 12.79
CA PRO A 64 2.22 0.38 13.98
C PRO A 64 1.54 -0.99 14.20
N PRO A 65 1.37 -1.46 15.45
CA PRO A 65 0.74 -2.76 15.72
C PRO A 65 -0.70 -2.91 15.20
N ASN A 66 -1.39 -1.80 14.95
CA ASN A 66 -2.73 -1.77 14.36
C ASN A 66 -2.73 -1.69 12.83
N SER A 67 -1.58 -1.83 12.17
CA SER A 67 -1.49 -1.87 10.72
C SER A 67 -2.19 -3.09 10.14
N VAL A 68 -2.86 -2.90 9.01
CA VAL A 68 -3.54 -3.96 8.27
C VAL A 68 -2.52 -4.96 7.75
N GLN A 69 -2.64 -6.23 8.14
CA GLN A 69 -1.67 -7.29 7.84
C GLN A 69 -1.35 -7.40 6.34
N GLN A 70 -2.35 -7.27 5.48
CA GLN A 70 -2.18 -7.32 4.02
C GLN A 70 -1.29 -6.19 3.49
N HIS A 71 -1.29 -5.03 4.15
CA HIS A 71 -0.44 -3.90 3.77
C HIS A 71 1.03 -4.15 4.18
N ILE A 72 1.25 -4.74 5.36
CA ILE A 72 2.58 -5.15 5.82
C ILE A 72 3.18 -6.17 4.83
N GLU A 73 2.41 -7.19 4.45
CA GLU A 73 2.84 -8.19 3.46
C GLU A 73 3.22 -7.58 2.12
N ARG A 74 2.47 -6.57 1.65
CA ARG A 74 2.75 -5.86 0.39
C ARG A 74 4.05 -5.07 0.44
N VAL A 75 4.33 -4.41 1.57
CA VAL A 75 5.61 -3.72 1.80
C VAL A 75 6.75 -4.74 1.79
N GLN A 76 6.61 -5.85 2.53
CA GLN A 76 7.60 -6.93 2.55
C GLN A 76 7.87 -7.50 1.15
N ASP A 77 6.82 -7.71 0.36
CA ASP A 77 6.94 -8.18 -1.02
C ASP A 77 7.65 -7.18 -1.93
N ALA A 78 7.41 -5.88 -1.72
CA ALA A 78 8.01 -4.81 -2.52
C ALA A 78 9.49 -4.60 -2.22
N ILE A 79 9.94 -4.84 -0.98
CA ILE A 79 11.35 -4.73 -0.58
C ILE A 79 12.12 -6.04 -0.71
N ALA A 80 11.43 -7.16 -0.97
CA ALA A 80 12.06 -8.46 -1.13
C ALA A 80 13.07 -8.40 -2.29
N PRO A 81 14.23 -9.08 -2.18
CA PRO A 81 15.23 -9.07 -3.24
C PRO A 81 14.68 -9.53 -4.59
N GLY A 82 15.16 -8.87 -5.64
CA GLY A 82 14.80 -9.16 -7.03
C GLY A 82 13.77 -8.17 -7.57
N ASP A 83 13.99 -7.74 -8.81
CA ASP A 83 13.07 -6.84 -9.53
C ASP A 83 11.97 -7.66 -10.20
N VAL A 84 10.98 -8.07 -9.41
CA VAL A 84 9.95 -9.03 -9.83
C VAL A 84 8.58 -8.64 -9.30
N THR A 85 7.59 -8.62 -10.19
CA THR A 85 6.19 -8.42 -9.80
C THR A 85 5.65 -9.68 -9.13
N ARG A 86 5.15 -9.55 -7.91
CA ARG A 86 4.49 -10.64 -7.19
C ARG A 86 3.03 -10.76 -7.58
N PHE A 87 2.55 -12.00 -7.71
CA PHE A 87 1.13 -12.29 -7.93
C PHE A 87 0.65 -13.21 -6.81
N LYS A 88 -0.26 -12.74 -5.97
CA LYS A 88 -0.71 -13.48 -4.78
C LYS A 88 -2.21 -13.35 -4.57
N LYS A 89 -2.76 -14.30 -3.82
CA LYS A 89 -4.08 -14.18 -3.20
C LYS A 89 -3.91 -13.68 -1.78
N GLN A 90 -4.81 -12.82 -1.32
CA GLN A 90 -4.84 -12.33 0.06
C GLN A 90 -6.26 -12.46 0.64
N PRO A 91 -6.38 -12.71 1.96
CA PRO A 91 -7.66 -12.57 2.63
C PRO A 91 -8.15 -11.12 2.47
N GLY A 92 -9.42 -10.92 2.15
CA GLY A 92 -10.02 -9.58 2.10
C GLY A 92 -10.05 -8.90 3.49
N PRO A 93 -10.39 -7.60 3.56
CA PRO A 93 -10.39 -6.84 4.82
C PRO A 93 -11.35 -7.40 5.88
N GLU A 94 -12.34 -8.20 5.48
CA GLU A 94 -13.35 -8.82 6.35
C GLU A 94 -12.78 -9.87 7.32
N LEU A 95 -11.59 -10.43 7.06
CA LEU A 95 -11.01 -11.49 7.88
C LEU A 95 -10.01 -10.98 8.95
N VAL A 96 -9.79 -9.67 9.05
CA VAL A 96 -8.84 -9.07 10.02
C VAL A 96 -9.49 -8.85 11.39
N ILE A 97 -10.83 -8.91 11.50
CA ILE A 97 -11.56 -8.87 12.78
C ILE A 97 -11.86 -10.31 13.23
N GLY A 98 -10.83 -11.05 13.59
CA GLY A 98 -10.98 -12.46 13.93
C GLY A 98 -9.76 -13.05 14.60
N ASN A 99 -9.25 -12.38 15.63
CA ASN A 99 -8.55 -12.94 16.79
C ASN A 99 -7.94 -11.79 17.62
N GLN A 100 -8.76 -11.18 18.48
CA GLN A 100 -8.31 -10.53 19.71
C GLN A 100 -9.13 -11.06 20.87
#